data_AF-A0A9Q4RDR8-F1
#
_entry.id   AF-A0A9Q4RDR8-F1
#
_cell.length_a   1.000
_cell.length_b   1.000
_cell.length_c   1.000
_cell.angle_alpha   90.00
_cell.angle_beta   90.00
_cell.angle_gamma   90.00
#
_symmetry.space_group_name_H-M   'P 1'
#
loop_
_entity.id
_entity.type
_entity.pdbx_description
1 polymer ?
#
loop_
_entity_poly.entity_id
_entity_poly.type
_entity_poly.pdbx_seq_one_letter_code
_entity_poly.pdbx_strand_id
1 'polypeptide(L)'
;MLVSKRLFRLSALPGKLVENNYFVLNLNEPNQIANTSWIKPGQVIREVTLTTAGSMASIDFAAENNIAYVLFDAGWYGAEEDVKSDATTVTVDPARSKGPLDLPKVIEYANSKGVGILVYVNKKALHQQLDEILPLYKKWGIKGVKYGFVNVGDQYATAWLHQAVRKAAKYGLMVDIHDEYRSTGYSRTYPNLLTQEGIRGDEESPSLDQAIYTLYNRMICGAGDYTNCYFAERVTEKMGGRAAQLAKLVAIYSPWQFVYWYDRPEKSPRRAGGAGSAESVIKTDAATRFYNSIPTVWDETRFLEGEMGKYAVVARRSGSDWYVSMLNAGDKKQISLPIDFLKNRKGYTATLYYQASEEKKDVVDAKKIRLENRNEVIIDLVGNSGCVLHFSILNFQ
;
A
#
# COMPACT_ATOMS: atom_id res chain seq x y z
N MET A 1 -31.42 2.72 8.03
CA MET A 1 -31.50 2.50 6.57
C MET A 1 -30.29 3.18 5.95
N LEU A 2 -29.41 2.44 5.26
CA LEU A 2 -28.27 3.05 4.53
C LEU A 2 -28.82 3.65 3.24
N VAL A 3 -29.06 4.96 3.20
CA VAL A 3 -29.44 5.65 1.96
C VAL A 3 -28.16 6.13 1.29
N SER A 4 -27.81 5.52 0.15
CA SER A 4 -26.62 5.93 -0.61
C SER A 4 -26.90 7.15 -1.47
N LYS A 5 -25.96 8.11 -1.46
CA LYS A 5 -25.95 9.26 -2.38
C LYS A 5 -25.41 8.81 -3.73
N ARG A 6 -25.95 9.37 -4.81
CA ARG A 6 -25.44 9.15 -6.17
C ARG A 6 -24.57 10.34 -6.54
N LEU A 7 -23.37 10.08 -7.04
CA LEU A 7 -22.40 11.12 -7.40
C LEU A 7 -22.12 11.05 -8.90
N PHE A 8 -22.40 12.15 -9.60
CA PHE A 8 -21.98 12.38 -10.98
C PHE A 8 -20.86 13.42 -10.94
N ARG A 9 -19.71 13.11 -11.55
CA ARG A 9 -18.59 14.04 -11.67
C ARG A 9 -18.25 14.24 -13.14
N LEU A 10 -17.98 15.48 -13.50
CA LEU A 10 -17.54 15.86 -14.82
C LEU A 10 -16.22 16.61 -14.71
N SER A 11 -15.32 16.32 -15.63
CA SER A 11 -14.04 17.01 -15.78
C SER A 11 -13.63 16.93 -17.24
N ALA A 12 -12.98 17.98 -17.74
CA ALA A 12 -12.37 17.96 -19.06
C ALA A 12 -11.15 17.01 -19.13
N LEU A 13 -10.54 16.70 -17.99
CA LEU A 13 -9.39 15.79 -17.86
C LEU A 13 -9.72 14.64 -16.90
N PRO A 14 -9.61 13.36 -17.32
CA PRO A 14 -9.94 12.20 -16.48
C PRO A 14 -9.18 12.18 -15.15
N GLY A 15 -7.90 12.54 -15.16
CA GLY A 15 -7.08 12.51 -13.95
C GLY A 15 -7.49 13.53 -12.87
N LYS A 16 -8.19 14.61 -13.23
CA LYS A 16 -8.78 15.53 -12.24
C LYS A 16 -9.92 14.89 -11.44
N LEU A 17 -10.53 13.81 -11.93
CA LEU A 17 -11.49 13.04 -11.14
C LEU A 17 -10.82 12.32 -9.97
N VAL A 18 -9.56 11.87 -10.18
CA VAL A 18 -8.72 11.22 -9.17
C VAL A 18 -8.23 12.25 -8.16
N GLU A 19 -7.70 13.39 -8.64
CA GLU A 19 -7.25 14.51 -7.78
C GLU A 19 -8.38 15.00 -6.85
N ASN A 20 -9.62 15.02 -7.35
CA ASN A 20 -10.79 15.48 -6.60
C ASN A 20 -11.61 14.32 -6.01
N ASN A 21 -10.98 13.18 -5.69
CA ASN A 21 -11.69 12.06 -5.07
C ASN A 21 -12.25 12.37 -3.66
N TYR A 22 -11.79 13.45 -3.01
CA TYR A 22 -12.32 13.93 -1.73
C TYR A 22 -13.82 14.31 -1.80
N PHE A 23 -14.39 14.53 -2.99
CA PHE A 23 -15.85 14.69 -3.12
C PHE A 23 -16.62 13.45 -2.63
N VAL A 24 -16.06 12.25 -2.77
CA VAL A 24 -16.65 11.03 -2.19
C VAL A 24 -16.70 11.14 -0.66
N LEU A 25 -15.64 11.66 -0.05
CA LEU A 25 -15.58 11.90 1.40
C LEU A 25 -16.59 12.97 1.83
N ASN A 26 -16.71 14.08 1.10
CA ASN A 26 -17.64 15.18 1.42
C ASN A 26 -19.10 14.74 1.55
N LEU A 27 -19.47 13.62 0.91
CA LEU A 27 -20.80 13.04 0.95
C LEU A 27 -21.06 12.12 2.16
N ASN A 28 -20.03 11.78 2.94
CA ASN A 28 -20.13 10.95 4.15
C ASN A 28 -20.33 11.80 5.41
N GLU A 29 -20.81 11.17 6.48
CA GLU A 29 -20.91 11.82 7.79
C GLU A 29 -19.52 12.23 8.32
N PRO A 30 -19.46 13.24 9.22
CA PRO A 30 -18.22 13.57 9.92
C PRO A 30 -17.68 12.40 10.74
N ASN A 31 -16.39 12.47 11.07
CA ASN A 31 -15.69 11.50 11.91
C ASN A 31 -16.45 11.22 13.22
N GLN A 32 -16.63 9.94 13.55
CA GLN A 32 -17.32 9.44 14.75
C GLN A 32 -16.35 8.88 15.81
N ILE A 33 -15.04 8.97 15.59
CA ILE A 33 -14.00 8.55 16.55
C ILE A 33 -13.44 9.79 17.23
N ALA A 34 -13.72 9.95 18.53
CA ALA A 34 -13.31 11.13 19.31
C ALA A 34 -11.79 11.29 19.41
N ASN A 35 -11.06 10.20 19.68
CA ASN A 35 -9.60 10.19 19.72
C ASN A 35 -9.05 9.36 18.55
N THR A 36 -8.38 10.02 17.60
CA THR A 36 -7.79 9.39 16.41
C THR A 36 -6.27 9.24 16.52
N SER A 37 -5.65 9.55 17.65
CA SER A 37 -4.17 9.56 17.77
C SER A 37 -3.52 8.20 17.57
N TRP A 38 -4.25 7.10 17.79
CA TRP A 38 -3.81 5.72 17.59
C TRP A 38 -3.91 5.26 16.12
N ILE A 39 -4.59 6.01 15.26
CA ILE A 39 -4.73 5.70 13.84
C ILE A 39 -3.46 6.20 13.13
N LYS A 40 -2.61 5.27 12.72
CA LYS A 40 -1.27 5.55 12.22
C LYS A 40 -1.06 4.94 10.83
N PRO A 41 -1.00 5.77 9.77
CA PRO A 41 -0.55 5.36 8.44
C PRO A 41 0.90 4.86 8.46
N GLY A 42 1.30 4.13 7.43
CA GLY A 42 2.68 3.69 7.25
C GLY A 42 2.82 2.58 6.22
N GLN A 43 4.06 2.23 5.89
CA GLN A 43 4.34 1.07 5.05
C GLN A 43 4.15 -0.22 5.86
N VAL A 44 3.78 -1.30 5.18
CA VAL A 44 3.54 -2.63 5.75
C VAL A 44 4.31 -3.67 4.94
N ILE A 45 5.15 -4.48 5.60
CA ILE A 45 5.74 -5.67 4.99
C ILE A 45 4.98 -6.91 5.44
N ARG A 46 4.82 -7.90 4.55
CA ARG A 46 4.24 -9.20 4.90
C ARG A 46 5.30 -10.12 5.49
N GLU A 47 5.02 -10.73 6.63
CA GLU A 47 5.79 -11.88 7.12
C GLU A 47 5.29 -13.12 6.38
N VAL A 48 6.19 -13.78 5.66
CA VAL A 48 5.80 -14.81 4.70
C VAL A 48 6.05 -16.22 5.21
N THR A 49 6.84 -16.42 6.27
CA THR A 49 7.27 -17.76 6.72
C THR A 49 6.35 -18.39 7.75
N LEU A 50 5.55 -17.60 8.47
CA LEU A 50 4.77 -17.99 9.65
C LEU A 50 5.63 -18.71 10.69
N THR A 51 6.83 -18.17 10.94
CA THR A 51 7.76 -18.67 11.97
C THR A 51 8.23 -17.54 12.88
N THR A 52 8.58 -17.86 14.13
CA THR A 52 9.19 -16.88 15.04
C THR A 52 10.47 -16.30 14.44
N ALA A 53 11.32 -17.11 13.81
CA ALA A 53 12.58 -16.65 13.22
C ALA A 53 12.37 -15.66 12.06
N GLY A 54 11.47 -15.97 11.12
CA GLY A 54 11.14 -15.06 10.02
C GLY A 54 10.43 -13.79 10.48
N SER A 55 9.64 -13.90 11.55
CA SER A 55 9.02 -12.74 12.21
C SER A 55 10.07 -11.78 12.77
N MET A 56 11.07 -12.28 13.51
CA MET A 56 12.14 -11.43 14.05
C MET A 56 12.93 -10.75 12.93
N ALA A 57 13.26 -11.49 11.86
CA ALA A 57 13.97 -10.93 10.71
C ALA A 57 13.15 -9.84 9.98
N SER A 58 11.84 -10.02 9.87
CA SER A 58 10.93 -9.03 9.28
C SER A 58 10.77 -7.78 10.14
N ILE A 59 10.71 -7.94 11.46
CA ILE A 59 10.68 -6.83 12.41
C ILE A 59 11.98 -6.03 12.39
N ASP A 60 13.13 -6.70 12.40
CA ASP A 60 14.43 -6.03 12.32
C ASP A 60 14.56 -5.25 11.00
N PHE A 61 14.21 -5.88 9.88
CA PHE A 61 14.18 -5.21 8.58
C PHE A 61 13.24 -4.01 8.59
N ALA A 62 12.03 -4.15 9.15
CA ALA A 62 11.06 -3.08 9.21
C ALA A 62 11.57 -1.89 10.04
N ALA A 63 12.14 -2.15 11.22
CA ALA A 63 12.72 -1.12 12.09
C ALA A 63 13.92 -0.41 11.44
N GLU A 64 14.81 -1.15 10.77
CA GLU A 64 15.97 -0.60 10.05
C GLU A 64 15.57 0.26 8.84
N ASN A 65 14.38 0.06 8.28
CA ASN A 65 13.91 0.69 7.05
C ASN A 65 12.71 1.63 7.25
N ASN A 66 12.34 1.97 8.49
CA ASN A 66 11.18 2.82 8.81
C ASN A 66 9.84 2.29 8.27
N ILE A 67 9.71 0.97 8.14
CA ILE A 67 8.44 0.32 7.83
C ILE A 67 7.68 0.14 9.13
N ALA A 68 6.47 0.70 9.21
CA ALA A 68 5.75 0.81 10.46
C ALA A 68 5.13 -0.52 10.93
N TYR A 69 4.86 -1.45 10.00
CA TYR A 69 4.08 -2.64 10.30
C TYR A 69 4.61 -3.92 9.64
N VAL A 70 4.36 -5.04 10.32
CA VAL A 70 4.48 -6.40 9.79
C VAL A 70 3.11 -7.07 9.81
N LEU A 71 2.66 -7.59 8.67
CA LEU A 71 1.39 -8.34 8.54
C LEU A 71 1.65 -9.85 8.56
N PHE A 72 0.90 -10.57 9.38
CA PHE A 72 0.72 -12.02 9.27
C PHE A 72 -0.51 -12.32 8.44
N ASP A 73 -0.29 -12.87 7.25
CA ASP A 73 -1.34 -13.22 6.32
C ASP A 73 -1.90 -14.63 6.61
N ALA A 74 -2.83 -15.12 5.79
CA ALA A 74 -3.51 -16.41 5.97
C ALA A 74 -2.59 -17.58 6.34
N GLY A 75 -3.01 -18.37 7.35
CA GLY A 75 -2.32 -19.56 7.84
C GLY A 75 -1.85 -19.48 9.29
N TRP A 76 -1.89 -18.31 9.95
CA TRP A 76 -1.35 -18.17 11.32
C TRP A 76 -2.28 -18.74 12.42
N TYR A 77 -3.56 -18.93 12.12
CA TYR A 77 -4.61 -19.44 13.03
C TYR A 77 -5.36 -20.69 12.49
N GLY A 78 -4.80 -21.31 11.46
CA GLY A 78 -5.29 -22.53 10.84
C GLY A 78 -5.36 -22.40 9.34
N ALA A 79 -5.84 -23.46 8.68
CA ALA A 79 -6.04 -23.44 7.24
C ALA A 79 -7.13 -22.42 6.86
N GLU A 80 -6.83 -21.56 5.89
CA GLU A 80 -7.69 -20.45 5.46
C GLU A 80 -9.13 -20.88 5.18
N GLU A 81 -9.33 -22.02 4.52
CA GLU A 81 -10.65 -22.52 4.15
C GLU A 81 -11.29 -23.48 5.15
N ASP A 82 -10.59 -23.88 6.22
CA ASP A 82 -11.16 -24.77 7.23
C ASP A 82 -12.04 -23.98 8.22
N VAL A 83 -13.29 -24.43 8.39
CA VAL A 83 -14.24 -23.87 9.36
C VAL A 83 -13.83 -24.13 10.82
N LYS A 84 -12.88 -25.06 11.05
CA LYS A 84 -12.32 -25.35 12.38
C LYS A 84 -11.15 -24.45 12.75
N SER A 85 -10.65 -23.63 11.82
CA SER A 85 -9.61 -22.64 12.11
C SER A 85 -10.13 -21.63 13.13
N ASP A 86 -9.33 -21.33 14.14
CA ASP A 86 -9.74 -20.58 15.31
C ASP A 86 -8.87 -19.33 15.45
N ALA A 87 -9.42 -18.18 15.08
CA ALA A 87 -8.71 -16.90 15.14
C ALA A 87 -8.46 -16.40 16.58
N THR A 88 -8.94 -17.11 17.60
CA THR A 88 -8.61 -16.84 19.00
C THR A 88 -7.30 -17.52 19.45
N THR A 89 -6.73 -18.41 18.63
CA THR A 89 -5.50 -19.13 18.92
C THR A 89 -4.40 -18.86 17.89
N VAL A 90 -3.18 -19.29 18.20
CA VAL A 90 -2.04 -19.29 17.27
C VAL A 90 -1.80 -20.75 16.87
N THR A 91 -2.34 -21.13 15.73
CA THR A 91 -2.32 -22.50 15.22
C THR A 91 -1.89 -22.47 13.77
N VAL A 92 -0.60 -22.63 13.52
CA VAL A 92 -0.06 -22.51 12.16
C VAL A 92 -0.58 -23.63 11.26
N ASP A 93 -1.04 -23.26 10.07
CA ASP A 93 -1.41 -24.21 9.01
C ASP A 93 -0.17 -25.00 8.55
N PRO A 94 -0.12 -26.32 8.77
CA PRO A 94 1.03 -27.15 8.40
C PRO A 94 1.26 -27.21 6.88
N ALA A 95 0.25 -26.90 6.05
CA ALA A 95 0.42 -26.81 4.60
C ALA A 95 1.16 -25.54 4.16
N ARG A 96 1.16 -24.50 5.00
CA ARG A 96 1.83 -23.21 4.73
C ARG A 96 3.17 -23.08 5.42
N SER A 97 3.30 -23.62 6.64
CA SER A 97 4.54 -23.56 7.39
C SER A 97 4.66 -24.68 8.42
N LYS A 98 5.90 -25.09 8.67
CA LYS A 98 6.22 -26.03 9.76
C LYS A 98 6.26 -25.37 11.13
N GLY A 99 6.20 -24.04 11.20
CA GLY A 99 6.41 -23.28 12.43
C GLY A 99 7.83 -23.47 13.00
N PRO A 100 8.02 -23.27 14.32
CA PRO A 100 7.03 -22.76 15.27
C PRO A 100 6.78 -21.25 15.08
N LEU A 101 5.58 -20.78 15.46
CA LEU A 101 5.24 -19.36 15.59
C LEU A 101 4.79 -19.06 17.01
N ASP A 102 5.59 -18.27 17.73
CA ASP A 102 5.27 -17.71 19.04
C ASP A 102 4.85 -16.24 18.84
N LEU A 103 3.59 -16.04 18.45
CA LEU A 103 3.07 -14.71 18.15
C LEU A 103 3.12 -13.75 19.35
N PRO A 104 2.84 -14.16 20.61
CA PRO A 104 3.02 -13.29 21.77
C PRO A 104 4.45 -12.75 21.90
N LYS A 105 5.47 -13.60 21.79
CA LYS A 105 6.88 -13.18 21.82
C LYS A 105 7.23 -12.25 20.65
N VAL A 106 6.68 -12.52 19.47
CA VAL A 106 6.85 -11.68 18.28
C VAL A 106 6.26 -10.29 18.50
N ILE A 107 5.05 -10.19 19.07
CA ILE A 107 4.41 -8.90 19.35
C ILE A 107 5.21 -8.11 20.40
N GLU A 108 5.71 -8.78 21.45
CA GLU A 108 6.59 -8.15 22.44
C GLU A 108 7.85 -7.57 21.77
N TYR A 109 8.52 -8.35 20.93
CA TYR A 109 9.71 -7.90 20.21
C TYR A 109 9.40 -6.73 19.26
N ALA A 110 8.32 -6.82 18.50
CA ALA A 110 7.88 -5.75 17.59
C ALA A 110 7.65 -4.44 18.33
N ASN A 111 6.96 -4.47 19.49
CA ASN A 111 6.75 -3.30 20.33
C ASN A 111 8.09 -2.70 20.82
N SER A 112 9.07 -3.53 21.20
CA SER A 112 10.41 -3.06 21.61
C SER A 112 11.16 -2.32 20.51
N LYS A 113 10.80 -2.56 19.25
CA LYS A 113 11.37 -1.95 18.04
C LYS A 113 10.49 -0.84 17.46
N GLY A 114 9.35 -0.53 18.08
CA GLY A 114 8.40 0.45 17.55
C GLY A 114 7.65 -0.01 16.29
N VAL A 115 7.60 -1.31 16.00
CA VAL A 115 6.92 -1.91 14.85
C VAL A 115 5.57 -2.48 15.29
N GLY A 116 4.51 -2.19 14.54
CA GLY A 116 3.19 -2.73 14.80
C GLY A 116 2.95 -4.08 14.12
N ILE A 117 2.23 -4.99 14.78
CA ILE A 117 1.78 -6.24 14.17
C ILE A 117 0.34 -6.10 13.68
N LEU A 118 0.10 -6.51 12.43
CA LEU A 118 -1.20 -6.66 11.80
C LEU A 118 -1.47 -8.15 11.54
N VAL A 119 -2.73 -8.56 11.55
CA VAL A 119 -3.11 -9.96 11.25
C VAL A 119 -4.25 -10.02 10.24
N TYR A 120 -4.22 -11.01 9.37
CA TYR A 120 -5.31 -11.34 8.46
C TYR A 120 -6.34 -12.24 9.16
N VAL A 121 -7.64 -12.02 8.90
CA VAL A 121 -8.72 -12.92 9.31
C VAL A 121 -9.76 -13.02 8.20
N ASN A 122 -10.09 -14.24 7.78
CA ASN A 122 -11.09 -14.48 6.75
C ASN A 122 -12.54 -14.32 7.25
N LYS A 123 -13.47 -14.25 6.30
CA LYS A 123 -14.91 -14.08 6.56
C LYS A 123 -15.49 -15.15 7.47
N LYS A 124 -15.06 -16.41 7.36
CA LYS A 124 -15.60 -17.51 8.18
C LYS A 124 -15.37 -17.23 9.67
N ALA A 125 -14.12 -16.95 10.04
CA ALA A 125 -13.77 -16.60 11.41
C ALA A 125 -14.34 -15.23 11.81
N LEU A 126 -14.32 -14.22 10.93
CA LEU A 126 -14.92 -12.92 11.24
C LEU A 126 -16.41 -13.02 11.57
N HIS A 127 -17.20 -13.79 10.82
CA HIS A 127 -18.63 -13.92 11.09
C HIS A 127 -18.93 -14.62 12.42
N GLN A 128 -18.07 -15.55 12.84
CA GLN A 128 -18.27 -16.35 14.05
C GLN A 128 -17.66 -15.71 15.30
N GLN A 129 -16.49 -15.07 15.16
CA GLN A 129 -15.60 -14.77 16.28
C GLN A 129 -15.28 -13.27 16.42
N LEU A 130 -15.80 -12.38 15.56
CA LEU A 130 -15.43 -10.95 15.59
C LEU A 130 -15.52 -10.32 16.99
N ASP A 131 -16.60 -10.59 17.73
CA ASP A 131 -16.78 -10.01 19.07
C ASP A 131 -15.83 -10.59 20.13
N GLU A 132 -15.23 -11.75 19.86
CA GLU A 132 -14.24 -12.40 20.73
C GLU A 132 -12.81 -11.95 20.38
N ILE A 133 -12.47 -11.92 19.08
CA ILE A 133 -11.10 -11.61 18.64
C ILE A 133 -10.74 -10.14 18.84
N LEU A 134 -11.67 -9.19 18.72
CA LEU A 134 -11.33 -7.77 18.85
C LEU A 134 -10.80 -7.38 20.25
N PRO A 135 -11.45 -7.73 21.38
CA PRO A 135 -10.88 -7.51 22.70
C PRO A 135 -9.60 -8.32 22.94
N LEU A 136 -9.52 -9.54 22.41
CA LEU A 136 -8.33 -10.40 22.53
C LEU A 136 -7.12 -9.78 21.81
N TYR A 137 -7.30 -9.30 20.58
CA TYR A 137 -6.24 -8.69 19.77
C TYR A 137 -5.74 -7.38 20.39
N LYS A 138 -6.64 -6.58 20.97
CA LYS A 138 -6.25 -5.44 21.80
C LYS A 138 -5.38 -5.87 22.97
N LYS A 139 -5.75 -6.95 23.68
CA LYS A 139 -4.97 -7.51 24.80
C LYS A 139 -3.60 -8.02 24.34
N TRP A 140 -3.52 -8.67 23.19
CA TRP A 140 -2.26 -9.12 22.60
C TRP A 140 -1.38 -7.96 22.14
N GLY A 141 -1.96 -6.80 21.80
CA GLY A 141 -1.23 -5.62 21.35
C GLY A 141 -1.16 -5.46 19.82
N ILE A 142 -1.98 -6.23 19.08
CA ILE A 142 -2.19 -6.09 17.64
C ILE A 142 -2.67 -4.67 17.30
N LYS A 143 -2.18 -4.10 16.21
CA LYS A 143 -2.51 -2.72 15.79
C LYS A 143 -3.65 -2.66 14.79
N GLY A 144 -3.93 -3.75 14.09
CA GLY A 144 -5.04 -3.82 13.16
C GLY A 144 -5.22 -5.16 12.48
N VAL A 145 -6.29 -5.26 11.70
CA VAL A 145 -6.76 -6.50 11.10
C VAL A 145 -7.05 -6.30 9.61
N LYS A 146 -6.54 -7.20 8.76
CA LYS A 146 -6.91 -7.32 7.35
C LYS A 146 -8.06 -8.32 7.24
N TYR A 147 -9.24 -7.87 6.83
CA TYR A 147 -10.40 -8.74 6.61
C TYR A 147 -10.35 -9.34 5.22
N GLY A 148 -10.56 -10.65 5.07
CA GLY A 148 -10.57 -11.29 3.75
C GLY A 148 -11.74 -12.23 3.49
N PHE A 149 -11.89 -12.61 2.22
CA PHE A 149 -13.05 -13.24 1.61
C PHE A 149 -14.40 -12.65 2.01
N VAL A 150 -14.49 -11.33 2.15
CA VAL A 150 -15.69 -10.67 2.69
C VAL A 150 -16.87 -10.70 1.70
N ASN A 151 -18.10 -10.68 2.22
CA ASN A 151 -19.28 -10.47 1.37
C ASN A 151 -19.40 -8.99 0.99
N VAL A 152 -19.77 -8.71 -0.25
CA VAL A 152 -20.01 -7.35 -0.75
C VAL A 152 -21.26 -7.28 -1.62
N GLY A 153 -21.69 -6.07 -1.97
CA GLY A 153 -22.76 -5.83 -2.94
C GLY A 153 -24.12 -5.56 -2.31
N ASP A 154 -24.63 -6.47 -1.49
CA ASP A 154 -25.94 -6.30 -0.85
C ASP A 154 -25.90 -5.42 0.42
N GLN A 155 -27.11 -5.02 0.86
CA GLN A 155 -27.28 -4.13 2.01
C GLN A 155 -26.82 -4.78 3.32
N TYR A 156 -27.04 -6.09 3.51
CA TYR A 156 -26.67 -6.80 4.74
C TYR A 156 -25.15 -6.95 4.85
N ALA A 157 -24.50 -7.33 3.75
CA ALA A 157 -23.05 -7.41 3.64
C ALA A 157 -22.38 -6.06 3.95
N THR A 158 -22.86 -4.99 3.31
CA THR A 158 -22.37 -3.62 3.55
C THR A 158 -22.59 -3.19 5.00
N ALA A 159 -23.80 -3.41 5.54
CA ALA A 159 -24.12 -3.06 6.92
C ALA A 159 -23.24 -3.83 7.93
N TRP A 160 -23.03 -5.12 7.70
CA TRP A 160 -22.18 -5.95 8.54
C TRP A 160 -20.72 -5.47 8.51
N LEU A 161 -20.14 -5.21 7.33
CA LEU A 161 -18.77 -4.70 7.21
C LEU A 161 -18.59 -3.35 7.91
N HIS A 162 -19.53 -2.42 7.71
CA HIS A 162 -19.52 -1.11 8.38
C HIS A 162 -19.67 -1.23 9.90
N GLN A 163 -20.40 -2.23 10.39
CA GLN A 163 -20.48 -2.54 11.82
C GLN A 163 -19.18 -3.20 12.33
N ALA A 164 -18.53 -4.05 11.54
CA ALA A 164 -17.26 -4.65 11.90
C ALA A 164 -16.15 -3.59 12.08
N VAL A 165 -16.04 -2.65 11.13
CA VAL A 165 -15.14 -1.49 11.23
C VAL A 165 -15.42 -0.66 12.50
N ARG A 166 -16.70 -0.43 12.82
CA ARG A 166 -17.14 0.27 14.04
C ARG A 166 -16.73 -0.44 15.31
N LYS A 167 -16.91 -1.76 15.36
CA LYS A 167 -16.51 -2.59 16.50
C LYS A 167 -14.99 -2.55 16.68
N ALA A 168 -14.22 -2.67 15.60
CA ALA A 168 -12.75 -2.56 15.65
C ALA A 168 -12.29 -1.21 16.25
N ALA A 169 -12.95 -0.11 15.89
CA ALA A 169 -12.66 1.22 16.44
C ALA A 169 -12.80 1.30 17.97
N LYS A 170 -13.77 0.59 18.58
CA LYS A 170 -13.94 0.54 20.04
C LYS A 170 -12.73 -0.05 20.77
N TYR A 171 -11.95 -0.87 20.07
CA TYR A 171 -10.76 -1.54 20.60
C TYR A 171 -9.46 -0.89 20.14
N GLY A 172 -9.50 0.23 19.40
CA GLY A 172 -8.31 0.89 18.89
C GLY A 172 -7.59 0.09 17.79
N LEU A 173 -8.35 -0.68 17.00
CA LEU A 173 -7.84 -1.51 15.92
C LEU A 173 -8.11 -0.85 14.56
N MET A 174 -7.06 -0.73 13.75
CA MET A 174 -7.13 -0.30 12.36
C MET A 174 -7.57 -1.47 11.46
N VAL A 175 -8.15 -1.16 10.31
CA VAL A 175 -8.76 -2.14 9.41
C VAL A 175 -8.31 -1.90 7.98
N ASP A 176 -7.96 -3.00 7.33
CA ASP A 176 -7.89 -3.16 5.87
C ASP A 176 -8.95 -4.18 5.44
N ILE A 177 -9.64 -3.95 4.33
CA ILE A 177 -10.68 -4.86 3.81
C ILE A 177 -10.25 -5.35 2.43
N HIS A 178 -9.93 -6.64 2.32
CA HIS A 178 -9.53 -7.29 1.08
C HIS A 178 -10.72 -7.60 0.16
N ASP A 179 -10.41 -8.19 -0.99
CA ASP A 179 -11.32 -8.69 -2.03
C ASP A 179 -12.12 -7.58 -2.70
N GLU A 180 -13.43 -7.73 -2.86
CA GLU A 180 -14.24 -6.92 -3.77
C GLU A 180 -14.84 -5.65 -3.13
N TYR A 181 -14.41 -5.27 -1.91
CA TYR A 181 -14.98 -4.11 -1.22
C TYR A 181 -14.61 -2.80 -1.90
N ARG A 182 -15.62 -2.15 -2.50
CA ARG A 182 -15.49 -0.84 -3.14
C ARG A 182 -15.80 0.27 -2.15
N SER A 183 -14.83 1.14 -1.89
CA SER A 183 -15.01 2.26 -0.97
C SER A 183 -16.05 3.26 -1.46
N THR A 184 -16.85 3.76 -0.52
CA THR A 184 -17.83 4.83 -0.73
C THR A 184 -17.52 6.06 0.13
N GLY A 185 -16.30 6.14 0.69
CA GLY A 185 -15.84 7.23 1.55
C GLY A 185 -16.14 7.05 3.05
N TYR A 186 -16.57 5.86 3.46
CA TYR A 186 -16.86 5.54 4.86
C TYR A 186 -15.68 5.76 5.82
N SER A 187 -14.46 5.77 5.29
CA SER A 187 -13.24 6.14 6.03
C SER A 187 -13.27 7.58 6.57
N ARG A 188 -14.08 8.49 6.03
CA ARG A 188 -14.31 9.81 6.66
C ARG A 188 -15.02 9.68 8.01
N THR A 189 -16.06 8.84 8.05
CA THR A 189 -16.88 8.61 9.24
C THR A 189 -16.12 7.76 10.26
N TYR A 190 -15.39 6.74 9.78
CA TYR A 190 -14.57 5.84 10.60
C TYR A 190 -13.15 5.74 10.03
N PRO A 191 -12.24 6.66 10.44
CA PRO A 191 -10.89 6.74 9.90
C PRO A 191 -9.98 5.56 10.29
N ASN A 192 -10.46 4.62 11.10
CA ASN A 192 -9.76 3.37 11.35
C ASN A 192 -9.89 2.37 10.19
N LEU A 193 -10.74 2.64 9.19
CA LEU A 193 -10.66 1.98 7.88
C LEU A 193 -9.58 2.68 7.05
N LEU A 194 -8.37 2.13 7.07
CA LEU A 194 -7.19 2.76 6.47
C LEU A 194 -7.19 2.56 4.96
N THR A 195 -7.49 1.35 4.52
CA THR A 195 -7.49 0.99 3.11
C THR A 195 -8.38 -0.21 2.86
N GLN A 196 -8.47 -0.59 1.59
CA GLN A 196 -9.17 -1.76 1.11
C GLN A 196 -8.61 -2.14 -0.25
N GLU A 197 -8.70 -3.40 -0.64
CA GLU A 197 -8.36 -3.84 -1.99
C GLU A 197 -9.43 -3.31 -2.98
N GLY A 198 -10.44 -4.09 -3.32
CA GLY A 198 -11.46 -3.73 -4.31
C GLY A 198 -10.83 -3.32 -5.65
N ILE A 199 -9.67 -3.87 -5.96
CA ILE A 199 -8.80 -3.60 -7.11
C ILE A 199 -8.16 -4.91 -7.54
N ARG A 200 -7.70 -4.99 -8.79
CA ARG A 200 -6.80 -6.04 -9.23
C ARG A 200 -5.36 -5.67 -8.86
N GLY A 201 -4.95 -5.97 -7.63
CA GLY A 201 -3.61 -5.67 -7.08
C GLY A 201 -2.50 -6.57 -7.63
N ASP A 202 -1.28 -6.42 -7.11
CA ASP A 202 -0.10 -7.14 -7.59
C ASP A 202 -0.12 -8.67 -7.35
N GLU A 203 -1.00 -9.16 -6.47
CA GLU A 203 -1.27 -10.60 -6.34
C GLU A 203 -1.69 -11.24 -7.67
N GLU A 204 -2.46 -10.51 -8.47
CA GLU A 204 -2.97 -10.91 -9.78
C GLU A 204 -2.02 -10.58 -10.95
N SER A 205 -0.85 -10.01 -10.64
CA SER A 205 0.19 -9.63 -11.62
C SER A 205 -0.31 -8.80 -12.82
N PRO A 206 -1.09 -7.73 -12.60
CA PRO A 206 -1.65 -6.92 -13.68
C PRO A 206 -0.54 -6.25 -14.52
N SER A 207 -0.80 -6.11 -15.82
CA SER A 207 0.05 -5.31 -16.70
C SER A 207 0.02 -3.83 -16.30
N LEU A 208 1.02 -3.08 -16.75
CA LEU A 208 1.15 -1.67 -16.38
C LEU A 208 -0.01 -0.81 -16.90
N ASP A 209 -0.58 -1.11 -18.08
CA ASP A 209 -1.77 -0.44 -18.61
C ASP A 209 -2.99 -0.64 -17.69
N GLN A 210 -3.17 -1.85 -17.13
CA GLN A 210 -4.23 -2.14 -16.17
C GLN A 210 -4.01 -1.40 -14.84
N ALA A 211 -2.76 -1.28 -14.38
CA ALA A 211 -2.43 -0.48 -13.20
C ALA A 211 -2.77 1.00 -13.41
N ILE A 212 -2.41 1.55 -14.58
CA ILE A 212 -2.76 2.91 -14.98
C ILE A 212 -4.28 3.06 -15.10
N TYR A 213 -4.98 2.11 -15.72
CA TYR A 213 -6.43 2.12 -15.81
C TYR A 213 -7.08 2.18 -14.42
N THR A 214 -6.59 1.37 -13.47
CA THR A 214 -7.05 1.36 -12.06
C THR A 214 -6.95 2.73 -11.39
N LEU A 215 -5.87 3.48 -11.66
CA LEU A 215 -5.72 4.86 -11.18
C LEU A 215 -6.87 5.76 -11.66
N TYR A 216 -7.32 5.64 -12.90
CA TYR A 216 -8.39 6.46 -13.48
C TYR A 216 -9.81 5.95 -13.20
N ASN A 217 -9.99 4.79 -12.57
CA ASN A 217 -11.33 4.28 -12.25
C ASN A 217 -11.54 4.09 -10.75
N ARG A 218 -10.81 3.19 -10.12
CA ARG A 218 -11.10 2.71 -8.78
C ARG A 218 -10.48 3.62 -7.73
N MET A 219 -9.37 4.28 -8.03
CA MET A 219 -8.76 5.28 -7.13
C MET A 219 -9.60 6.56 -7.02
N ILE A 220 -10.56 6.75 -7.92
CA ILE A 220 -11.58 7.79 -7.82
C ILE A 220 -12.51 7.56 -6.61
N CYS A 221 -12.65 6.31 -6.14
CA CYS A 221 -13.47 5.95 -4.99
C CYS A 221 -12.76 6.12 -3.64
N GLY A 222 -11.44 6.26 -3.63
CA GLY A 222 -10.63 6.39 -2.41
C GLY A 222 -9.37 5.50 -2.46
N ALA A 223 -8.78 5.27 -1.29
CA ALA A 223 -7.58 4.45 -1.14
C ALA A 223 -7.72 3.03 -1.72
N GLY A 224 -6.57 2.40 -2.03
CA GLY A 224 -6.49 1.05 -2.56
C GLY A 224 -5.24 0.32 -2.09
N ASP A 225 -5.40 -0.81 -1.41
CA ASP A 225 -4.30 -1.73 -1.12
C ASP A 225 -3.89 -2.44 -2.42
N TYR A 226 -2.73 -2.06 -2.95
CA TYR A 226 -2.19 -2.61 -4.18
C TYR A 226 -1.20 -3.76 -3.99
N THR A 227 -0.85 -4.09 -2.73
CA THR A 227 0.08 -5.18 -2.39
C THR A 227 1.39 -5.16 -3.20
N ASN A 228 2.02 -3.98 -3.31
CA ASN A 228 3.10 -3.68 -4.23
C ASN A 228 4.28 -4.68 -4.11
N CYS A 229 4.57 -5.38 -5.19
CA CYS A 229 5.71 -6.30 -5.30
C CYS A 229 6.96 -5.56 -5.79
N TYR A 230 8.17 -6.04 -5.47
CA TYR A 230 9.40 -5.37 -5.92
C TYR A 230 10.49 -6.31 -6.45
N PHE A 231 10.82 -7.40 -5.76
CA PHE A 231 11.89 -8.32 -6.18
C PHE A 231 11.38 -9.57 -6.90
N ALA A 232 10.13 -9.95 -6.69
CA ALA A 232 9.50 -11.10 -7.34
C ALA A 232 9.60 -11.05 -8.88
N GLU A 233 9.93 -12.18 -9.50
CA GLU A 233 10.16 -12.34 -10.96
C GLU A 233 9.04 -11.73 -11.83
N ARG A 234 7.78 -11.93 -11.43
CA ARG A 234 6.58 -11.33 -12.04
C ARG A 234 6.67 -9.81 -12.25
N VAL A 235 7.45 -9.10 -11.44
CA VAL A 235 7.64 -7.64 -11.52
C VAL A 235 8.26 -7.27 -12.86
N THR A 236 9.33 -7.95 -13.26
CA THR A 236 10.05 -7.67 -14.50
C THR A 236 9.41 -8.32 -15.72
N GLU A 237 8.71 -9.43 -15.53
CA GLU A 237 8.04 -10.13 -16.63
C GLU A 237 6.73 -9.46 -17.06
N LYS A 238 5.90 -9.03 -16.10
CA LYS A 238 4.50 -8.63 -16.37
C LYS A 238 4.15 -7.22 -15.93
N MET A 239 4.77 -6.72 -14.86
CA MET A 239 4.24 -5.55 -14.13
C MET A 239 5.00 -4.23 -14.36
N GLY A 240 5.83 -4.17 -15.41
CA GLY A 240 6.54 -2.95 -15.84
C GLY A 240 7.91 -2.71 -15.18
N GLY A 241 8.42 -3.66 -14.38
CA GLY A 241 9.73 -3.55 -13.74
C GLY A 241 9.76 -2.70 -12.46
N ARG A 242 10.94 -2.65 -11.82
CA ARG A 242 11.11 -2.04 -10.49
C ARG A 242 10.87 -0.53 -10.48
N ALA A 243 11.23 0.17 -11.56
CA ALA A 243 10.97 1.60 -11.66
C ALA A 243 9.46 1.92 -11.74
N ALA A 244 8.68 1.05 -12.41
CA ALA A 244 7.23 1.15 -12.39
C ALA A 244 6.65 0.88 -10.99
N GLN A 245 7.14 -0.13 -10.28
CA GLN A 245 6.67 -0.41 -8.91
C GLN A 245 6.95 0.73 -7.94
N LEU A 246 8.12 1.35 -8.07
CA LEU A 246 8.49 2.54 -7.33
C LEU A 246 7.54 3.72 -7.63
N ALA A 247 7.20 3.92 -8.92
CA ALA A 247 6.25 4.93 -9.34
C ALA A 247 4.80 4.64 -8.88
N LYS A 248 4.36 3.37 -8.87
CA LYS A 248 3.03 2.96 -8.38
C LYS A 248 2.83 3.30 -6.91
N LEU A 249 3.86 3.17 -6.07
CA LEU A 249 3.81 3.52 -4.64
C LEU A 249 3.41 4.99 -4.40
N VAL A 250 3.79 5.88 -5.31
CA VAL A 250 3.40 7.30 -5.30
C VAL A 250 2.09 7.52 -6.05
N ALA A 251 1.84 6.87 -7.18
CA ALA A 251 0.62 7.08 -7.97
C ALA A 251 -0.65 6.57 -7.27
N ILE A 252 -0.60 5.34 -6.76
CA ILE A 252 -1.74 4.63 -6.16
C ILE A 252 -1.74 4.92 -4.66
N TYR A 253 -2.69 5.73 -4.21
CA TYR A 253 -2.78 6.18 -2.83
C TYR A 253 -3.31 5.10 -1.88
N SER A 254 -2.58 4.84 -0.80
CA SER A 254 -3.05 4.07 0.35
C SER A 254 -2.38 4.54 1.64
N PRO A 255 -3.13 4.83 2.73
CA PRO A 255 -2.53 5.11 4.04
C PRO A 255 -1.69 3.97 4.61
N TRP A 256 -2.09 2.72 4.33
CA TRP A 256 -1.26 1.55 4.50
C TRP A 256 -0.76 1.08 3.14
N GLN A 257 0.51 1.33 2.86
CA GLN A 257 1.14 0.83 1.64
C GLN A 257 1.81 -0.51 1.92
N PHE A 258 1.23 -1.58 1.39
CA PHE A 258 1.86 -2.88 1.44
C PHE A 258 3.00 -2.92 0.43
N VAL A 259 4.17 -3.30 0.91
CA VAL A 259 5.41 -3.36 0.15
C VAL A 259 6.01 -4.75 0.26
N TYR A 260 6.74 -5.17 -0.78
CA TYR A 260 7.47 -6.44 -0.77
C TYR A 260 6.56 -7.67 -0.58
N TRP A 261 5.34 -7.65 -1.13
CA TRP A 261 4.29 -8.63 -0.82
C TRP A 261 4.70 -10.11 -1.00
N TYR A 262 5.61 -10.38 -1.95
CA TYR A 262 6.20 -11.71 -2.19
C TYR A 262 7.73 -11.73 -2.03
N ASP A 263 8.28 -10.78 -1.29
CA ASP A 263 9.71 -10.74 -0.99
C ASP A 263 9.93 -10.94 0.51
N ARG A 264 11.11 -11.42 0.89
CA ARG A 264 11.51 -11.60 2.30
C ARG A 264 12.84 -10.92 2.58
N PRO A 265 13.07 -10.47 3.83
CA PRO A 265 14.40 -10.08 4.26
C PRO A 265 15.41 -11.23 4.10
N GLU A 266 16.67 -10.90 3.84
CA GLU A 266 17.75 -11.88 3.64
C GLU A 266 17.90 -12.85 4.83
N LYS A 267 17.82 -12.30 6.05
CA LYS A 267 17.92 -13.05 7.32
C LYS A 267 16.69 -13.92 7.62
N SER A 268 15.58 -13.73 6.92
CA SER A 268 14.37 -14.55 7.10
C SER A 268 14.61 -15.95 6.53
N PRO A 269 14.17 -17.04 7.18
CA PRO A 269 14.31 -18.38 6.63
C PRO A 269 13.50 -18.52 5.33
N ARG A 270 13.84 -19.52 4.52
CA ARG A 270 13.00 -19.90 3.37
C ARG A 270 11.84 -20.74 3.87
N ARG A 271 10.62 -20.50 3.37
CA ARG A 271 9.52 -21.44 3.54
C ARG A 271 9.47 -22.46 2.40
N ALA A 272 8.77 -23.56 2.65
CA ALA A 272 8.36 -24.50 1.62
C ALA A 272 6.84 -24.44 1.47
N GLY A 273 6.33 -24.26 0.24
CA GLY A 273 4.88 -24.24 -0.05
C GLY A 273 4.19 -22.88 0.15
N GLY A 274 2.87 -22.84 -0.10
CA GLY A 274 2.00 -21.66 0.04
C GLY A 274 2.06 -20.64 -1.11
N ALA A 275 1.02 -19.80 -1.23
CA ALA A 275 0.92 -18.75 -2.25
C ALA A 275 2.06 -17.73 -2.13
N GLY A 276 2.95 -17.69 -3.14
CA GLY A 276 4.17 -16.86 -3.15
C GLY A 276 5.45 -17.56 -2.68
N SER A 277 5.49 -18.89 -2.66
CA SER A 277 6.63 -19.71 -2.16
C SER A 277 7.99 -19.45 -2.82
N ALA A 278 8.03 -18.72 -3.92
CA ALA A 278 9.27 -18.31 -4.57
C ALA A 278 10.00 -17.16 -3.83
N GLU A 279 9.36 -16.54 -2.83
CA GLU A 279 9.87 -15.48 -1.93
C GLU A 279 11.25 -14.93 -2.29
N SER A 280 11.26 -13.88 -3.10
CA SER A 280 12.52 -13.25 -3.51
C SER A 280 13.19 -12.55 -2.33
N VAL A 281 14.51 -12.43 -2.37
CA VAL A 281 15.27 -11.78 -1.28
C VAL A 281 15.36 -10.28 -1.54
N ILE A 282 14.94 -9.49 -0.55
CA ILE A 282 15.08 -8.04 -0.57
C ILE A 282 16.56 -7.67 -0.51
N LYS A 283 17.00 -6.85 -1.47
CA LYS A 283 18.36 -6.29 -1.50
C LYS A 283 18.33 -4.81 -1.11
N THR A 284 19.23 -4.42 -0.22
CA THR A 284 19.33 -3.02 0.23
C THR A 284 20.34 -2.24 -0.62
N ASP A 285 19.84 -1.35 -1.46
CA ASP A 285 20.65 -0.41 -2.25
C ASP A 285 20.07 1.02 -2.18
N ALA A 286 20.57 1.94 -3.01
CA ALA A 286 20.11 3.33 -3.01
C ALA A 286 18.65 3.47 -3.46
N ALA A 287 18.19 2.65 -4.41
CA ALA A 287 16.81 2.66 -4.88
C ALA A 287 15.87 2.08 -3.82
N THR A 288 16.24 0.97 -3.18
CA THR A 288 15.46 0.38 -2.09
C THR A 288 15.36 1.31 -0.89
N ARG A 289 16.44 2.01 -0.53
CA ARG A 289 16.41 3.04 0.53
C ARG A 289 15.46 4.18 0.22
N PHE A 290 15.41 4.63 -1.04
CA PHE A 290 14.45 5.64 -1.46
C PHE A 290 13.02 5.10 -1.46
N TYR A 291 12.81 3.88 -1.96
CA TYR A 291 11.51 3.20 -1.94
C TYR A 291 10.92 3.11 -0.52
N ASN A 292 11.75 2.78 0.47
CA ASN A 292 11.36 2.71 1.89
C ASN A 292 11.12 4.09 2.52
N SER A 293 11.66 5.17 1.95
CA SER A 293 11.48 6.53 2.48
C SER A 293 10.25 7.25 1.91
N ILE A 294 9.57 6.68 0.92
CA ILE A 294 8.37 7.27 0.31
C ILE A 294 7.22 7.29 1.33
N PRO A 295 6.65 8.48 1.65
CA PRO A 295 5.49 8.61 2.54
C PRO A 295 4.25 7.88 2.02
N THR A 296 3.33 7.54 2.92
CA THR A 296 2.03 6.93 2.55
C THR A 296 0.86 7.92 2.61
N VAL A 297 1.07 9.07 3.24
CA VAL A 297 0.10 10.17 3.33
C VAL A 297 0.70 11.46 2.79
N TRP A 298 -0.18 12.33 2.32
CA TRP A 298 0.19 13.46 1.47
C TRP A 298 -0.61 14.69 1.89
N ASP A 299 0.07 15.83 1.98
CA ASP A 299 -0.56 17.13 2.20
C ASP A 299 -1.27 17.63 0.95
N GLU A 300 -0.79 17.22 -0.21
CA GLU A 300 -1.26 17.70 -1.50
C GLU A 300 -1.08 16.63 -2.58
N THR A 301 -2.02 16.60 -3.52
CA THR A 301 -1.96 15.74 -4.70
C THR A 301 -2.35 16.56 -5.91
N ARG A 302 -1.59 16.42 -6.99
CA ARG A 302 -1.85 17.05 -8.29
C ARG A 302 -1.74 15.99 -9.38
N PHE A 303 -2.80 15.85 -10.15
CA PHE A 303 -2.76 15.16 -11.42
C PHE A 303 -2.31 16.16 -12.49
N LEU A 304 -1.15 15.90 -13.09
CA LEU A 304 -0.50 16.85 -13.99
C LEU A 304 -0.85 16.57 -15.46
N GLU A 305 -0.69 15.33 -15.89
CA GLU A 305 -0.94 14.90 -17.27
C GLU A 305 -1.19 13.39 -17.31
N GLY A 306 -1.93 12.91 -18.31
CA GLY A 306 -1.98 11.49 -18.62
C GLY A 306 -3.13 11.10 -19.54
N GLU A 307 -3.07 9.85 -20.00
CA GLU A 307 -4.12 9.21 -20.78
C GLU A 307 -4.45 7.85 -20.18
N MET A 308 -5.74 7.60 -19.96
CA MET A 308 -6.24 6.38 -19.34
C MET A 308 -5.76 5.13 -20.07
N GLY A 309 -5.17 4.19 -19.33
CA GLY A 309 -4.58 2.96 -19.86
C GLY A 309 -3.22 3.12 -20.56
N LYS A 310 -2.72 4.35 -20.76
CA LYS A 310 -1.43 4.57 -21.45
C LYS A 310 -0.35 5.15 -20.55
N TYR A 311 -0.61 6.29 -19.91
CA TYR A 311 0.37 6.92 -19.02
C TYR A 311 -0.31 7.83 -17.98
N ALA A 312 0.40 8.12 -16.90
CA ALA A 312 -0.07 9.03 -15.85
C ALA A 312 1.09 9.74 -15.17
N VAL A 313 0.92 11.03 -14.89
CA VAL A 313 1.85 11.88 -14.14
C VAL A 313 1.13 12.44 -12.92
N VAL A 314 1.54 11.98 -11.73
CA VAL A 314 0.93 12.34 -10.45
C VAL A 314 2.00 12.91 -9.53
N ALA A 315 1.81 14.15 -9.08
CA ALA A 315 2.66 14.79 -8.09
C ALA A 315 1.99 14.77 -6.72
N ARG A 316 2.76 14.41 -5.69
CA ARG A 316 2.29 14.46 -4.30
C ARG A 316 3.29 15.17 -3.41
N ARG A 317 2.80 15.93 -2.43
CA ARG A 317 3.63 16.65 -1.46
C ARG A 317 3.47 16.05 -0.08
N SER A 318 4.59 15.90 0.62
CA SER A 318 4.64 15.55 2.05
C SER A 318 5.61 16.49 2.75
N GLY A 319 5.09 17.36 3.62
CA GLY A 319 5.85 18.46 4.17
C GLY A 319 6.35 19.38 3.05
N SER A 320 7.67 19.52 2.95
CA SER A 320 8.32 20.29 1.90
C SER A 320 8.56 19.54 0.61
N ASP A 321 8.60 18.21 0.67
CA ASP A 321 9.12 17.36 -0.39
C ASP A 321 8.03 17.02 -1.39
N TRP A 322 8.40 16.99 -2.68
CA TRP A 322 7.50 16.58 -3.76
C TRP A 322 7.98 15.29 -4.41
N TYR A 323 7.03 14.40 -4.70
CA TYR A 323 7.24 13.13 -5.35
C TYR A 323 6.39 13.11 -6.61
N VAL A 324 7.02 13.12 -7.77
CA VAL A 324 6.32 13.11 -9.06
C VAL A 324 6.49 11.74 -9.69
N SER A 325 5.42 10.95 -9.64
CA SER A 325 5.30 9.65 -10.28
C SER A 325 4.97 9.78 -11.75
N MET A 326 5.63 8.97 -12.58
CA MET A 326 5.34 8.85 -13.99
C MET A 326 5.27 7.37 -14.35
N LEU A 327 4.14 6.92 -14.86
CA LEU A 327 3.91 5.55 -15.34
C LEU A 327 3.63 5.61 -16.84
N ASN A 328 4.21 4.72 -17.63
CA ASN A 328 4.02 4.65 -19.08
C ASN A 328 3.94 3.19 -19.54
N ALA A 329 2.74 2.74 -19.90
CA ALA A 329 2.50 1.42 -20.47
C ALA A 329 2.78 1.33 -21.99
N GLY A 330 2.78 2.48 -22.67
CA GLY A 330 3.01 2.55 -24.13
C GLY A 330 4.49 2.55 -24.50
N ASP A 331 4.77 2.97 -25.73
CA ASP A 331 6.12 3.18 -26.25
C ASP A 331 6.85 4.30 -25.48
N LYS A 332 8.17 4.38 -25.69
CA LYS A 332 9.01 5.44 -25.14
C LYS A 332 8.39 6.82 -25.40
N LYS A 333 8.35 7.65 -24.36
CA LYS A 333 7.71 8.96 -24.39
C LYS A 333 8.58 10.00 -23.70
N GLN A 334 8.56 11.23 -24.20
CA GLN A 334 9.12 12.37 -23.50
C GLN A 334 8.01 13.13 -22.77
N ILE A 335 8.22 13.42 -21.49
CA ILE A 335 7.33 14.22 -20.66
C ILE A 335 8.01 15.56 -20.39
N SER A 336 7.33 16.67 -20.72
CA SER A 336 7.71 17.98 -20.20
C SER A 336 6.93 18.26 -18.93
N LEU A 337 7.64 18.35 -17.81
CA LEU A 337 7.05 18.58 -16.49
C LEU A 337 7.22 20.05 -16.09
N PRO A 338 6.16 20.88 -16.08
CA PRO A 338 6.21 22.20 -15.47
C PRO A 338 6.55 22.09 -13.97
N ILE A 339 7.42 22.98 -13.48
CA ILE A 339 7.85 23.01 -12.06
C ILE A 339 7.49 24.34 -11.38
N ASP A 340 6.38 24.93 -11.78
CA ASP A 340 5.79 26.15 -11.19
C ASP A 340 5.19 25.91 -9.81
N PHE A 341 4.81 24.67 -9.50
CA PHE A 341 4.32 24.27 -8.18
C PHE A 341 5.36 24.32 -7.05
N LEU A 342 6.65 24.46 -7.39
CA LEU A 342 7.73 24.62 -6.43
C LEU A 342 7.85 26.08 -6.01
N LYS A 343 7.48 26.40 -4.75
CA LYS A 343 7.48 27.78 -4.22
C LYS A 343 8.85 28.48 -4.28
N ASN A 344 9.97 27.74 -4.17
CA ASN A 344 11.34 28.26 -4.33
C ASN A 344 12.25 27.22 -5.00
N ARG A 345 12.40 27.28 -6.33
CA ARG A 345 13.18 26.30 -7.11
C ARG A 345 14.65 26.18 -6.68
N LYS A 346 15.27 27.27 -6.21
CA LYS A 346 16.66 27.26 -5.73
C LYS A 346 16.83 26.52 -4.41
N GLY A 347 15.75 26.23 -3.70
CA GLY A 347 15.74 25.49 -2.45
C GLY A 347 15.57 23.98 -2.61
N TYR A 348 15.56 23.44 -3.83
CA TYR A 348 15.31 22.01 -4.06
C TYR A 348 16.47 21.29 -4.75
N THR A 349 16.74 20.06 -4.30
CA THR A 349 17.46 19.04 -5.07
C THR A 349 16.44 18.17 -5.79
N ALA A 350 16.57 18.03 -7.11
CA ALA A 350 15.77 17.09 -7.88
C ALA A 350 16.57 15.82 -8.18
N THR A 351 16.06 14.66 -7.77
CA THR A 351 16.65 13.35 -8.07
C THR A 351 15.64 12.50 -8.83
N LEU A 352 15.99 12.10 -10.04
CA LEU A 352 15.18 11.20 -10.85
C LEU A 352 15.61 9.76 -10.60
N TYR A 353 14.67 8.92 -10.15
CA TYR A 353 14.80 7.47 -10.04
C TYR A 353 14.08 6.82 -11.23
N TYR A 354 14.82 6.13 -12.10
CA TYR A 354 14.32 5.68 -13.40
C TYR A 354 14.89 4.31 -13.80
N GLN A 355 14.26 3.65 -14.77
CA GLN A 355 14.80 2.42 -15.33
C GLN A 355 16.06 2.70 -16.16
N ALA A 356 17.18 2.05 -15.82
CA ALA A 356 18.49 2.36 -16.39
C ALA A 356 18.55 2.25 -17.94
N SER A 357 17.84 1.28 -18.51
CA SER A 357 17.70 1.05 -19.95
C SER A 357 16.47 0.18 -20.24
N GLU A 358 16.00 0.12 -21.49
CA GLU A 358 14.80 -0.67 -21.87
C GLU A 358 14.88 -2.14 -21.42
N GLU A 359 16.07 -2.75 -21.50
CA GLU A 359 16.25 -4.17 -21.18
C GLU A 359 16.49 -4.49 -19.69
N LYS A 360 16.69 -3.47 -18.86
CA LYS A 360 17.05 -3.64 -17.43
C LYS A 360 15.89 -3.30 -16.52
N LYS A 361 14.79 -4.03 -16.64
CA LYS A 361 13.57 -3.84 -15.83
C LYS A 361 13.79 -4.07 -14.33
N ASP A 362 14.86 -4.75 -13.94
CA ASP A 362 15.27 -4.98 -12.57
C ASP A 362 16.21 -3.89 -12.02
N VAL A 363 16.66 -2.93 -12.81
CA VAL A 363 17.61 -1.89 -12.36
C VAL A 363 16.94 -0.53 -12.33
N VAL A 364 16.91 0.06 -11.14
CA VAL A 364 16.56 1.48 -10.92
C VAL A 364 17.85 2.25 -10.71
N ASP A 365 18.11 3.20 -11.61
CA ASP A 365 19.22 4.15 -11.49
C ASP A 365 18.71 5.49 -10.97
N ALA A 366 19.61 6.35 -10.50
CA ALA A 366 19.29 7.66 -9.96
C ALA A 366 20.23 8.73 -10.50
N LYS A 367 19.68 9.86 -10.96
CA LYS A 367 20.46 11.03 -11.37
C LYS A 367 19.90 12.33 -10.82
N LYS A 368 20.80 13.25 -10.44
CA LYS A 368 20.42 14.60 -10.02
C LYS A 368 20.14 15.48 -11.24
N ILE A 369 19.12 16.33 -11.14
CA ILE A 369 18.72 17.30 -12.16
C ILE A 369 18.91 18.70 -11.58
N ARG A 370 19.67 19.55 -12.28
CA ARG A 370 19.85 20.96 -11.90
C ARG A 370 18.63 21.76 -12.35
N LEU A 371 17.98 22.44 -11.41
CA LEU A 371 16.75 23.21 -11.63
C LEU A 371 16.99 24.70 -11.95
N GLU A 372 18.21 25.20 -11.79
CA GLU A 372 18.52 26.61 -12.01
C GLU A 372 18.14 27.07 -13.43
N ASN A 373 17.42 28.19 -13.50
CA ASN A 373 16.94 28.81 -14.73
C ASN A 373 16.03 27.92 -15.60
N ARG A 374 15.44 26.85 -15.01
CA ARG A 374 14.46 26.00 -15.69
C ARG A 374 13.03 26.35 -15.26
N ASN A 375 12.11 26.34 -16.22
CA ASN A 375 10.66 26.39 -15.98
C ASN A 375 10.01 25.01 -16.01
N GLU A 376 10.69 24.04 -16.61
CA GLU A 376 10.23 22.67 -16.79
C GLU A 376 11.42 21.69 -16.68
N VAL A 377 11.10 20.43 -16.43
CA VAL A 377 12.04 19.31 -16.47
C VAL A 377 11.58 18.35 -17.55
N ILE A 378 12.44 18.10 -18.54
CA ILE A 378 12.18 17.15 -19.62
C ILE A 378 12.70 15.78 -19.19
N ILE A 379 11.86 14.76 -19.29
CA ILE A 379 12.17 13.39 -18.87
C ILE A 379 11.83 12.45 -20.01
N ASP A 380 12.83 11.68 -20.42
CA ASP A 380 12.64 10.54 -21.31
C ASP A 380 12.19 9.33 -20.47
N LEU A 381 10.96 8.90 -20.70
CA LEU A 381 10.34 7.78 -20.03
C LEU A 381 10.36 6.55 -20.94
N VAL A 382 10.98 5.49 -20.45
CA VAL A 382 11.05 4.20 -21.12
C VAL A 382 9.64 3.61 -21.31
N GLY A 383 9.45 2.86 -22.39
CA GLY A 383 8.20 2.16 -22.65
C GLY A 383 7.93 1.04 -21.64
N ASN A 384 6.66 0.80 -21.32
CA ASN A 384 6.22 -0.19 -20.33
C ASN A 384 7.03 -0.15 -19.01
N SER A 385 7.16 1.04 -18.43
CA SER A 385 7.97 1.30 -17.23
C SER A 385 7.45 2.53 -16.44
N GLY A 386 8.23 3.00 -15.47
CA GLY A 386 7.94 4.21 -14.71
C GLY A 386 9.20 4.92 -14.21
N CYS A 387 9.01 6.06 -13.57
CA CYS A 387 10.04 6.77 -12.82
C CYS A 387 9.42 7.64 -11.72
N VAL A 388 10.23 8.05 -10.76
CA VAL A 388 9.86 9.08 -9.77
C VAL A 388 10.90 10.17 -9.76
N LEU A 389 10.44 11.41 -9.92
CA LEU A 389 11.23 12.60 -9.66
C LEU A 389 10.94 13.10 -8.24
N HIS A 390 11.94 13.02 -7.37
CA HIS A 390 11.86 13.51 -5.99
C HIS A 390 12.52 14.88 -5.90
N PHE A 391 11.76 15.87 -5.43
CA PHE A 391 12.25 17.18 -5.06
C PHE A 391 12.32 17.26 -3.54
N SER A 392 13.53 17.28 -2.99
CA SER A 392 13.78 17.46 -1.56
C SER A 392 14.40 18.83 -1.28
N ILE A 393 14.14 19.42 -0.11
CA ILE A 393 14.78 20.69 0.25
C ILE A 393 16.30 20.52 0.33
N LEU A 394 17.02 21.49 -0.22
CA LEU A 394 18.44 21.69 0.06
C LEU A 394 18.58 22.06 1.53
N ASN A 395 18.95 21.10 2.36
CA ASN A 395 19.50 21.40 3.67
C ASN A 395 20.85 22.06 3.42
N PHE A 396 20.90 23.39 3.56
CA PHE A 396 22.18 24.08 3.71
C PHE A 396 22.79 23.55 5.01
N GLN A 397 23.80 22.68 4.89
CA GLN A 397 24.68 22.37 6.00
C GLN A 397 25.59 23.55 6.27
#